data_AF-G8NR77-F1
#
_entry.id   AF-G8NR77-F1
#
_cell.length_a   1.000
_cell.length_b   1.000
_cell.length_c   1.000
_cell.angle_alpha   90.00
_cell.angle_beta   90.00
_cell.angle_gamma   90.00
#
_symmetry.space_group_name_H-M   'P 1'
#
loop_
_entity.id
_entity.type
_entity.pdbx_description
1 polymer ?
#
loop_
_entity_poly.entity_id
_entity_poly.type
_entity_poly.pdbx_seq_one_letter_code
_entity_poly.pdbx_strand_id
1 'polypeptide(L)'
;MRNSGINWTTGTFNAWTGCTKIDQECKNCYAEVLLDQRYGANREKRWGTEAKRKRTSESNWKQVKKWNSDAASSGEPHFVFCGSLMDVMDGHESIPQAWRDDLYKLISETPNLTWLLLTKRPENYVSFLNGRQLSWPHVWLGTTCGHDGDKARGRIEALQGTPIHSEAQRFVSAEPLLSDISGIDLSGIGWVIAGGESGAGARPFDLKNAWNLYEACDRQHIAFWFKQIGEITVDGAESIEKVSSLHDLSQVPSKYAAMIRRERPEPYRASVQAVPTVKADLPALEAATWMDATEGTDSALSEWVDCQFPTDEVKARELVLRPQLLAAVTALKRSRFDTGRLLTEYRKLFKGTFDGLLNALGIKRRTGFDIIEDYERAKAVAEPLRAAASRKGIDLAERKYEDLALQLAKSAKSALSDDEADVEFEAVAEEVKSERLKSKLDKGKADKLVQISLSGGANATELEEKVKSALGADVFRARYIAWLKTQEAALAEAA
;
A
#
# COMPACT_ATOMS: atom_id res chain seq x y z
N MET A 1 -11.26 9.91 18.29
CA MET A 1 -10.88 10.12 19.70
C MET A 1 -9.51 9.48 19.96
N ARG A 2 -8.51 10.24 20.40
CA ARG A 2 -7.28 9.68 20.97
C ARG A 2 -7.55 9.19 22.39
N ASN A 3 -6.85 8.13 22.83
CA ASN A 3 -7.02 7.52 24.16
C ASN A 3 -8.45 6.99 24.39
N SER A 4 -8.93 6.20 23.44
CA SER A 4 -10.33 5.73 23.36
C SER A 4 -10.78 4.74 24.45
N GLY A 5 -9.91 4.39 25.41
CA GLY A 5 -10.13 3.28 26.35
C GLY A 5 -9.96 1.88 25.72
N ILE A 6 -9.92 1.78 24.38
CA ILE A 6 -9.60 0.55 23.66
C ILE A 6 -8.09 0.39 23.62
N ASN A 7 -7.57 -0.55 24.42
CA ASN A 7 -6.16 -0.61 24.79
C ASN A 7 -5.22 -1.16 23.70
N TRP A 8 -5.75 -1.76 22.63
CA TRP A 8 -4.97 -2.28 21.51
C TRP A 8 -4.73 -1.26 20.39
N THR A 9 -5.28 -0.03 20.49
CA THR A 9 -5.13 1.02 19.48
C THR A 9 -4.68 2.34 20.09
N THR A 10 -4.03 3.20 19.30
CA THR A 10 -3.64 4.55 19.72
C THR A 10 -4.84 5.51 19.70
N GLY A 11 -5.73 5.33 18.72
CA GLY A 11 -6.96 6.12 18.59
C GLY A 11 -8.08 5.37 17.90
N THR A 12 -9.29 5.92 18.00
CA THR A 12 -10.46 5.45 17.26
C THR A 12 -10.98 6.53 16.34
N PHE A 13 -11.39 6.12 15.14
CA PHE A 13 -12.07 6.97 14.18
C PHE A 13 -13.36 6.31 13.72
N ASN A 14 -14.38 7.10 13.46
CA ASN A 14 -15.64 6.64 12.89
C ASN A 14 -16.09 7.67 11.85
N ALA A 15 -16.40 7.26 10.63
CA ALA A 15 -16.96 8.15 9.60
C ALA A 15 -18.45 8.45 9.85
N TRP A 16 -19.16 7.48 10.43
CA TRP A 16 -20.54 7.57 10.89
C TRP A 16 -20.72 6.88 12.24
N THR A 17 -21.93 6.92 12.79
CA THR A 17 -22.33 6.20 13.99
C THR A 17 -23.56 5.36 13.71
N GLY A 18 -23.59 4.16 14.30
CA GLY A 18 -24.62 3.16 14.09
C GLY A 18 -24.19 2.05 13.13
N CYS A 19 -24.83 0.89 13.25
CA CYS A 19 -24.71 -0.21 12.31
C CYS A 19 -25.96 -1.12 12.30
N THR A 20 -26.11 -1.90 11.23
CA THR A 20 -27.07 -3.01 11.15
C THR A 20 -26.63 -4.15 12.08
N LYS A 21 -27.53 -4.68 12.91
CA LYS A 21 -27.25 -5.85 13.77
C LYS A 21 -27.44 -7.12 12.94
N ILE A 22 -26.43 -7.98 12.89
CA ILE A 22 -26.46 -9.19 12.03
C ILE A 22 -26.19 -10.49 12.77
N ASP A 23 -25.78 -10.42 14.04
CA ASP A 23 -25.47 -11.65 14.78
C ASP A 23 -25.60 -11.53 16.30
N GLN A 24 -25.41 -12.64 17.01
CA GLN A 24 -25.54 -12.69 18.46
C GLN A 24 -24.49 -11.85 19.21
N GLU A 25 -23.32 -11.57 18.62
CA GLU A 25 -22.36 -10.59 19.15
C GLU A 25 -22.96 -9.18 19.24
N CYS A 26 -23.99 -8.88 18.45
CA CYS A 26 -24.66 -7.58 18.47
C CYS A 26 -25.70 -7.46 19.59
N LYS A 27 -26.03 -8.55 20.31
CA LYS A 27 -27.10 -8.58 21.31
C LYS A 27 -26.86 -7.57 22.44
N ASN A 28 -25.64 -7.53 22.98
CA ASN A 28 -25.23 -6.67 24.10
C ASN A 28 -24.23 -5.60 23.63
N CYS A 29 -24.49 -4.96 22.49
CA CYS A 29 -23.55 -4.04 21.86
C CYS A 29 -23.22 -2.84 22.75
N TYR A 30 -21.98 -2.75 23.23
CA TYR A 30 -21.52 -1.64 24.08
C TYR A 30 -21.73 -0.27 23.42
N ALA A 31 -21.58 -0.17 22.09
CA ALA A 31 -21.65 1.08 21.36
C ALA A 31 -23.07 1.68 21.37
N GLU A 32 -24.08 0.83 21.31
CA GLU A 32 -25.48 1.22 21.43
C GLU A 32 -25.79 1.71 22.84
N VAL A 33 -25.37 0.95 23.86
CA VAL A 33 -25.52 1.30 25.27
C VAL A 33 -24.80 2.61 25.63
N LEU A 34 -23.58 2.81 25.11
CA LEU A 34 -22.81 4.03 25.33
C LEU A 34 -23.49 5.25 24.70
N LEU A 35 -24.07 5.08 23.51
CA LEU A 35 -24.94 6.11 22.96
C LEU A 35 -26.14 6.33 23.90
N ASP A 36 -26.76 5.24 24.43
CA ASP A 36 -27.95 5.24 25.33
C ASP A 36 -27.72 6.15 26.51
N GLN A 37 -26.61 5.92 27.19
CA GLN A 37 -26.18 6.67 28.36
C GLN A 37 -25.79 8.12 28.04
N ARG A 38 -25.11 8.38 26.92
CA ARG A 38 -24.60 9.73 26.60
C ARG A 38 -25.70 10.73 26.21
N TYR A 39 -26.80 10.27 25.60
CA TYR A 39 -27.79 11.16 24.98
C TYR A 39 -29.25 10.94 25.42
N GLY A 40 -29.53 9.99 26.32
CA GLY A 40 -30.87 9.77 26.90
C GLY A 40 -31.94 9.25 25.91
N ALA A 41 -33.20 9.23 26.35
CA ALA A 41 -34.33 8.55 25.71
C ALA A 41 -34.93 9.24 24.45
N ASN A 42 -34.59 10.50 24.17
CA ASN A 42 -35.25 11.35 23.15
C ASN A 42 -34.49 11.45 21.81
N ARG A 43 -33.86 10.38 21.35
CA ARG A 43 -32.97 10.47 20.18
C ARG A 43 -33.27 9.50 19.06
N GLU A 44 -32.76 9.88 17.89
CA GLU A 44 -32.71 9.06 16.69
C GLU A 44 -32.00 7.73 16.99
N LYS A 45 -32.70 6.61 16.80
CA LYS A 45 -32.12 5.27 16.81
C LYS A 45 -31.08 5.18 15.69
N ARG A 46 -29.92 4.60 15.97
CA ARG A 46 -28.82 4.43 14.99
C ARG A 46 -28.38 2.97 14.78
N TRP A 47 -28.77 2.06 15.67
CA TRP A 47 -28.48 0.63 15.58
C TRP A 47 -29.72 -0.17 15.17
N GLY A 48 -29.49 -1.23 14.40
CA GLY A 48 -30.54 -2.10 13.87
C GLY A 48 -30.97 -1.73 12.46
N THR A 49 -31.73 -2.62 11.82
CA THR A 49 -32.07 -2.56 10.39
C THR A 49 -32.83 -1.29 10.01
N GLU A 50 -33.78 -0.83 10.83
CA GLU A 50 -34.61 0.34 10.51
C GLU A 50 -33.97 1.70 10.88
N ALA A 51 -32.85 1.67 11.60
CA ALA A 51 -32.24 2.88 12.11
C ALA A 51 -31.40 3.58 11.03
N LYS A 52 -31.41 4.91 11.00
CA LYS A 52 -30.53 5.64 10.08
C LYS A 52 -29.16 5.86 10.72
N ARG A 53 -28.10 5.66 9.94
CA ARG A 53 -26.73 5.96 10.37
C ARG A 53 -26.51 7.47 10.32
N LYS A 54 -25.68 7.98 11.24
CA LYS A 54 -25.42 9.43 11.34
C LYS A 54 -23.95 9.72 11.13
N ARG A 55 -23.63 10.54 10.12
CA ARG A 55 -22.27 11.01 9.86
C ARG A 55 -21.69 11.71 11.09
N THR A 56 -20.40 11.51 11.35
CA THR A 56 -19.71 12.23 12.43
C THR A 56 -19.39 13.67 12.05
N SER A 57 -19.22 14.53 13.07
CA SER A 57 -18.90 15.95 12.90
C SER A 57 -17.59 16.18 12.13
N GLU A 58 -17.48 17.30 11.42
CA GLU A 58 -16.27 17.68 10.68
C GLU A 58 -15.00 17.74 11.57
N SER A 59 -15.15 18.16 12.83
CA SER A 59 -14.07 18.15 13.82
C SER A 59 -13.46 16.75 14.03
N ASN A 60 -14.29 15.70 13.99
CA ASN A 60 -13.83 14.31 14.11
C ASN A 60 -12.96 13.89 12.91
N TRP A 61 -13.19 14.46 11.73
CA TRP A 61 -12.38 14.20 10.52
C TRP A 61 -11.06 14.97 10.55
N LYS A 62 -11.09 16.25 10.94
CA LYS A 62 -9.90 17.13 10.96
C LYS A 62 -8.79 16.63 11.89
N GLN A 63 -9.14 16.03 13.04
CA GLN A 63 -8.14 15.57 14.02
C GLN A 63 -7.20 14.47 13.48
N VAL A 64 -7.63 13.66 12.52
CA VAL A 64 -6.85 12.50 12.04
C VAL A 64 -5.61 12.92 11.26
N LYS A 65 -5.69 14.02 10.51
CA LYS A 65 -4.51 14.59 9.82
C LYS A 65 -3.43 15.03 10.80
N LYS A 66 -3.83 15.58 11.95
CA LYS A 66 -2.90 15.89 13.04
C LYS A 66 -2.27 14.61 13.59
N TRP A 67 -3.04 13.52 13.71
CA TRP A 67 -2.49 12.24 14.17
C TRP A 67 -1.44 11.69 13.21
N ASN A 68 -1.69 11.78 11.91
CA ASN A 68 -0.72 11.38 10.89
C ASN A 68 0.58 12.21 10.96
N SER A 69 0.46 13.53 11.16
CA SER A 69 1.63 14.38 11.35
C SER A 69 2.41 14.03 12.60
N ASP A 70 1.73 13.71 13.71
CA ASP A 70 2.40 13.34 14.96
C ASP A 70 3.10 11.98 14.86
N ALA A 71 2.47 11.01 14.17
CA ALA A 71 3.08 9.71 13.88
C ALA A 71 4.35 9.86 13.04
N ALA A 72 4.30 10.70 11.99
CA ALA A 72 5.46 11.01 11.16
C ALA A 72 6.60 11.64 11.96
N SER A 73 6.29 12.61 12.83
CA SER A 73 7.32 13.34 13.60
C SER A 73 7.92 12.51 14.73
N SER A 74 7.13 11.64 15.37
CA SER A 74 7.60 10.82 16.50
C SER A 74 8.32 9.55 16.05
N GLY A 75 8.05 9.07 14.83
CA GLY A 75 8.50 7.74 14.37
C GLY A 75 7.79 6.58 15.09
N GLU A 76 6.88 6.88 16.03
CA GLU A 76 6.10 5.91 16.77
C GLU A 76 4.88 5.48 15.95
N PRO A 77 4.58 4.18 15.91
CA PRO A 77 3.44 3.71 15.15
C PRO A 77 2.11 4.07 15.80
N HIS A 78 1.21 4.60 14.98
CA HIS A 78 -0.11 5.02 15.42
C HIS A 78 -1.18 4.12 14.78
N PHE A 79 -1.70 3.20 15.58
CA PHE A 79 -2.85 2.38 15.19
C PHE A 79 -4.13 3.21 15.31
N VAL A 80 -4.95 3.18 14.26
CA VAL A 80 -6.25 3.85 14.22
C VAL A 80 -7.33 2.82 13.93
N PHE A 81 -8.10 2.51 14.97
CA PHE A 81 -9.27 1.65 14.85
C PHE A 81 -10.42 2.40 14.20
N CYS A 82 -10.81 1.96 12.99
CA CYS A 82 -12.02 2.42 12.31
C CYS A 82 -13.17 1.45 12.59
N GLY A 83 -14.16 1.89 13.38
CA GLY A 83 -15.33 1.05 13.72
C GLY A 83 -15.67 0.93 15.20
N SER A 84 -15.24 1.86 16.06
CA SER A 84 -15.58 1.79 17.48
C SER A 84 -17.05 2.14 17.79
N LEU A 85 -17.76 2.78 16.86
CA LEU A 85 -19.19 3.16 16.97
C LEU A 85 -19.94 2.94 15.65
N MET A 86 -19.36 2.17 14.73
CA MET A 86 -19.92 1.83 13.41
C MET A 86 -19.35 0.49 12.95
N ASP A 87 -19.90 -0.06 11.88
CA ASP A 87 -19.27 -1.15 11.14
C ASP A 87 -18.86 -0.60 9.77
N VAL A 88 -17.57 -0.69 9.44
CA VAL A 88 -16.99 -0.05 8.25
C VAL A 88 -17.53 -0.62 6.95
N MET A 89 -18.03 -1.86 6.96
CA MET A 89 -18.62 -2.53 5.80
C MET A 89 -20.13 -2.76 5.94
N ASP A 90 -20.84 -1.91 6.71
CA ASP A 90 -22.30 -1.91 6.75
C ASP A 90 -22.91 -1.38 5.44
N GLY A 91 -23.65 -2.20 4.71
CA GLY A 91 -24.28 -1.83 3.43
C GLY A 91 -25.61 -1.08 3.56
N HIS A 92 -25.93 -0.54 4.74
CA HIS A 92 -27.20 0.14 4.97
C HIS A 92 -27.40 1.35 4.03
N GLU A 93 -28.58 1.44 3.41
CA GLU A 93 -28.92 2.47 2.40
C GLU A 93 -28.72 3.91 2.87
N SER A 94 -28.82 4.15 4.18
CA SER A 94 -28.62 5.48 4.75
C SER A 94 -27.14 5.91 4.84
N ILE A 95 -26.20 5.11 4.32
CA ILE A 95 -24.77 5.43 4.23
C ILE A 95 -24.49 5.77 2.76
N PRO A 96 -24.47 7.07 2.39
CA PRO A 96 -24.13 7.48 1.03
C PRO A 96 -22.70 7.07 0.66
N GLN A 97 -22.49 6.72 -0.61
CA GLN A 97 -21.17 6.40 -1.16
C GLN A 97 -20.13 7.50 -0.85
N ALA A 98 -20.52 8.77 -0.96
CA ALA A 98 -19.67 9.91 -0.64
C ALA A 98 -19.05 9.87 0.77
N TRP A 99 -19.72 9.27 1.77
CA TRP A 99 -19.14 9.15 3.12
C TRP A 99 -18.01 8.12 3.16
N ARG A 100 -18.12 7.07 2.34
CA ARG A 100 -17.06 6.06 2.14
C ARG A 100 -15.91 6.68 1.35
N ASP A 101 -16.20 7.42 0.30
CA ASP A 101 -15.17 8.08 -0.52
C ASP A 101 -14.35 9.08 0.32
N ASP A 102 -15.02 9.85 1.18
CA ASP A 102 -14.34 10.74 2.13
C ASP A 102 -13.46 9.97 3.12
N LEU A 103 -13.91 8.79 3.60
CA LEU A 103 -13.12 7.91 4.46
C LEU A 103 -11.89 7.38 3.71
N TYR A 104 -12.05 6.88 2.50
CA TYR A 104 -10.97 6.35 1.67
C TYR A 104 -9.96 7.44 1.32
N LYS A 105 -10.43 8.65 1.02
CA LYS A 105 -9.57 9.82 0.84
C LYS A 105 -8.77 10.11 2.11
N LEU A 106 -9.41 10.14 3.28
CA LEU A 106 -8.72 10.37 4.54
C LEU A 106 -7.66 9.31 4.84
N ILE A 107 -7.96 8.03 4.61
CA ILE A 107 -7.02 6.91 4.77
C ILE A 107 -5.82 7.09 3.83
N SER A 108 -6.07 7.44 2.56
CA SER A 108 -5.01 7.66 1.58
C SER A 108 -4.10 8.86 1.92
N GLU A 109 -4.66 9.92 2.52
CA GLU A 109 -3.93 11.12 2.93
C GLU A 109 -3.20 10.94 4.27
N THR A 110 -3.30 9.78 4.91
CA THR A 110 -2.71 9.49 6.22
C THR A 110 -1.83 8.23 6.24
N PRO A 111 -0.77 8.17 5.41
CA PRO A 111 0.07 6.97 5.21
C PRO A 111 0.95 6.61 6.41
N ASN A 112 1.13 7.51 7.38
CA ASN A 112 1.91 7.25 8.60
C ASN A 112 1.07 6.62 9.72
N LEU A 113 -0.23 6.36 9.46
CA LEU A 113 -1.15 5.70 10.39
C LEU A 113 -1.38 4.26 9.92
N THR A 114 -1.38 3.31 10.85
CA THR A 114 -1.87 1.95 10.57
C THR A 114 -3.37 1.90 10.81
N TRP A 115 -4.17 1.86 9.75
CA TRP A 115 -5.62 1.79 9.82
C TRP A 115 -6.08 0.37 10.07
N LEU A 116 -6.89 0.18 11.11
CA LEU A 116 -7.51 -1.10 11.44
C LEU A 116 -8.99 -1.01 11.04
N LEU A 117 -9.32 -1.53 9.86
CA LEU A 117 -10.70 -1.59 9.37
C LEU A 117 -11.34 -2.87 9.86
N LEU A 118 -12.32 -2.80 10.76
CA LEU A 118 -12.97 -3.97 11.35
C LEU A 118 -14.44 -4.06 10.95
N THR A 119 -14.89 -5.27 10.59
CA THR A 119 -16.29 -5.55 10.23
C THR A 119 -16.79 -6.92 10.69
N LYS A 120 -18.11 -7.11 10.79
CA LYS A 120 -18.72 -8.46 10.84
C LYS A 120 -19.16 -8.99 9.47
N ARG A 121 -18.87 -8.25 8.38
CA ARG A 121 -19.21 -8.57 6.99
C ARG A 121 -17.96 -8.58 6.09
N PRO A 122 -16.95 -9.43 6.36
CA PRO A 122 -15.72 -9.44 5.59
C PRO A 122 -15.94 -9.74 4.09
N GLU A 123 -17.02 -10.42 3.73
CA GLU A 123 -17.46 -10.63 2.34
C GLU A 123 -17.67 -9.32 1.57
N ASN A 124 -17.97 -8.22 2.28
CA ASN A 124 -18.18 -6.91 1.66
C ASN A 124 -16.86 -6.17 1.36
N TYR A 125 -15.70 -6.64 1.82
CA TYR A 125 -14.44 -5.97 1.55
C TYR A 125 -14.20 -5.80 0.05
N VAL A 126 -14.36 -6.86 -0.75
CA VAL A 126 -14.13 -6.82 -2.20
C VAL A 126 -15.16 -5.99 -2.97
N SER A 127 -16.33 -5.75 -2.38
CA SER A 127 -17.40 -4.95 -2.98
C SER A 127 -17.30 -3.47 -2.62
N PHE A 128 -16.79 -3.16 -1.43
CA PHE A 128 -16.68 -1.79 -0.93
C PHE A 128 -15.28 -1.22 -1.02
N LEU A 129 -14.27 -2.07 -1.19
CA LEU A 129 -12.90 -1.69 -1.46
C LEU A 129 -12.50 -2.10 -2.88
N ASN A 130 -11.98 -1.17 -3.66
CA ASN A 130 -11.41 -1.46 -4.97
C ASN A 130 -9.94 -1.89 -4.86
N GLY A 131 -9.34 -2.29 -5.99
CA GLY A 131 -7.96 -2.77 -6.04
C GLY A 131 -6.96 -1.77 -5.45
N ARG A 132 -7.18 -0.47 -5.66
CA ARG A 132 -6.38 0.60 -5.04
C ARG A 132 -6.46 0.56 -3.51
N GLN A 133 -7.65 0.47 -2.94
CA GLN A 133 -7.83 0.50 -1.48
C GLN A 133 -7.29 -0.78 -0.82
N LEU A 134 -7.43 -1.93 -1.47
CA LEU A 134 -6.88 -3.22 -1.03
C LEU A 134 -5.34 -3.26 -1.12
N SER A 135 -4.73 -2.44 -1.97
CA SER A 135 -3.27 -2.32 -2.13
C SER A 135 -2.58 -1.40 -1.12
N TRP A 136 -3.28 -0.83 -0.15
CA TRP A 136 -2.64 0.07 0.82
C TRP A 136 -1.84 -0.70 1.89
N PRO A 137 -0.52 -0.45 2.02
CA PRO A 137 0.33 -1.17 2.98
C PRO A 137 -0.03 -0.83 4.44
N HIS A 138 -0.55 0.37 4.66
CA HIS A 138 -0.90 0.91 5.97
C HIS A 138 -2.35 0.60 6.40
N VAL A 139 -3.05 -0.28 5.67
CA VAL A 139 -4.47 -0.62 5.93
C VAL A 139 -4.60 -2.10 6.20
N TRP A 140 -4.93 -2.42 7.44
CA TRP A 140 -5.15 -3.78 7.90
C TRP A 140 -6.65 -4.06 7.93
N LEU A 141 -7.02 -5.24 7.42
CA LEU A 141 -8.41 -5.67 7.34
C LEU A 141 -8.68 -6.69 8.44
N GLY A 142 -9.80 -6.55 9.12
CA GLY A 142 -10.13 -7.48 10.19
C GLY A 142 -11.60 -7.80 10.31
N THR A 143 -11.86 -8.96 10.89
CA THR A 143 -13.23 -9.40 11.14
C THR A 143 -13.49 -9.65 12.61
N THR A 144 -14.70 -9.32 13.08
CA THR A 144 -15.15 -9.75 14.40
C THR A 144 -15.70 -11.17 14.31
N CYS A 145 -15.09 -12.08 15.07
CA CYS A 145 -15.48 -13.49 15.17
C CYS A 145 -15.23 -14.00 16.59
N GLY A 146 -16.28 -14.22 17.36
CA GLY A 146 -16.20 -14.76 18.70
C GLY A 146 -17.29 -15.77 19.02
N HIS A 147 -18.08 -16.23 18.05
CA HIS A 147 -19.09 -17.26 18.28
C HIS A 147 -19.40 -18.10 17.06
N ASP A 148 -20.03 -19.26 17.28
CA ASP A 148 -20.60 -20.15 16.25
C ASP A 148 -19.56 -20.64 15.23
N GLY A 149 -19.23 -21.93 15.29
CA GLY A 149 -18.13 -22.52 14.54
C GLY A 149 -18.20 -22.29 13.03
N ASP A 150 -19.40 -22.35 12.43
CA ASP A 150 -19.54 -22.24 10.98
C ASP A 150 -19.58 -20.79 10.50
N LYS A 151 -20.28 -19.90 11.23
CA LYS A 151 -20.30 -18.47 10.90
C LYS A 151 -18.96 -17.78 11.15
N ALA A 152 -18.31 -18.07 12.28
CA ALA A 152 -16.96 -17.58 12.55
C ALA A 152 -15.99 -18.08 11.49
N ARG A 153 -16.09 -19.37 11.09
CA ARG A 153 -15.28 -19.93 10.01
C ARG A 153 -15.52 -19.18 8.70
N GLY A 154 -16.76 -19.03 8.26
CA GLY A 154 -17.08 -18.34 7.01
C GLY A 154 -16.60 -16.89 6.96
N ARG A 155 -16.64 -16.16 8.09
CA ARG A 155 -16.07 -14.81 8.17
C ARG A 155 -14.55 -14.80 8.05
N ILE A 156 -13.87 -15.72 8.73
CA ILE A 156 -12.41 -15.85 8.66
C ILE A 156 -11.98 -16.25 7.24
N GLU A 157 -12.67 -17.21 6.62
CA GLU A 157 -12.46 -17.63 5.24
C GLU A 157 -12.65 -16.47 4.24
N ALA A 158 -13.72 -15.68 4.40
CA ALA A 158 -13.94 -14.49 3.56
C ALA A 158 -12.84 -13.43 3.74
N LEU A 159 -12.35 -13.24 4.97
CA LEU A 159 -11.22 -12.34 5.23
C LEU A 159 -9.92 -12.87 4.60
N GLN A 160 -9.65 -14.18 4.70
CA GLN A 160 -8.51 -14.84 4.07
C GLN A 160 -8.55 -14.71 2.54
N GLY A 161 -9.74 -14.86 1.95
CA GLY A 161 -9.96 -14.68 0.51
C GLY A 161 -9.89 -13.23 0.02
N THR A 162 -9.90 -12.25 0.91
CA THR A 162 -9.80 -10.83 0.54
C THR A 162 -8.35 -10.46 0.23
N PRO A 163 -8.01 -9.96 -0.97
CA PRO A 163 -6.66 -9.49 -1.28
C PRO A 163 -6.21 -8.35 -0.37
N ILE A 164 -4.95 -8.36 0.07
CA ILE A 164 -4.33 -7.25 0.80
C ILE A 164 -2.91 -7.02 0.27
N HIS A 165 -2.38 -5.81 0.50
CA HIS A 165 -0.97 -5.53 0.26
C HIS A 165 -0.06 -6.49 1.06
N SER A 166 1.11 -6.83 0.53
CA SER A 166 2.05 -7.78 1.17
C SER A 166 2.63 -7.29 2.51
N GLU A 167 2.56 -5.98 2.76
CA GLU A 167 2.98 -5.35 4.02
C GLU A 167 1.80 -5.04 4.96
N ALA A 168 0.57 -5.29 4.53
CA ALA A 168 -0.61 -5.19 5.37
C ALA A 168 -0.84 -6.50 6.13
N GLN A 169 -1.72 -6.46 7.14
CA GLN A 169 -2.08 -7.63 7.93
C GLN A 169 -3.59 -7.88 7.90
N ARG A 170 -3.96 -9.14 8.12
CA ARG A 170 -5.31 -9.54 8.51
C ARG A 170 -5.38 -9.71 10.02
N PHE A 171 -6.48 -9.30 10.64
CA PHE A 171 -6.67 -9.51 12.07
C PHE A 171 -8.07 -10.00 12.44
N VAL A 172 -8.16 -10.78 13.52
CA VAL A 172 -9.44 -11.23 14.08
C VAL A 172 -9.65 -10.57 15.44
N SER A 173 -10.81 -9.96 15.62
CA SER A 173 -11.26 -9.47 16.92
C SER A 173 -12.33 -10.42 17.46
N ALA A 174 -11.94 -11.31 18.37
CA ALA A 174 -12.85 -12.16 19.13
C ALA A 174 -13.43 -11.39 20.30
N GLU A 175 -14.25 -10.38 19.96
CA GLU A 175 -14.80 -9.43 20.91
C GLU A 175 -16.28 -9.13 20.60
N PRO A 176 -17.21 -9.72 21.36
CA PRO A 176 -16.97 -10.65 22.46
C PRO A 176 -16.63 -12.08 22.00
N LEU A 177 -15.70 -12.74 22.70
CA LEU A 177 -15.49 -14.19 22.59
C LEU A 177 -16.52 -14.93 23.45
N LEU A 178 -17.54 -15.48 22.80
CA LEU A 178 -18.69 -16.16 23.38
C LEU A 178 -18.57 -17.69 23.35
N SER A 179 -17.77 -18.25 22.44
CA SER A 179 -17.52 -19.69 22.35
C SER A 179 -16.08 -19.97 21.90
N ASP A 180 -15.62 -21.21 22.08
CA ASP A 180 -14.32 -21.64 21.57
C ASP A 180 -14.30 -21.59 20.02
N ILE A 181 -13.33 -20.87 19.48
CA ILE A 181 -13.06 -20.76 18.03
C ILE A 181 -11.65 -21.24 17.66
N SER A 182 -10.92 -21.85 18.60
CA SER A 182 -9.53 -22.30 18.42
C SER A 182 -9.36 -23.39 17.36
N GLY A 183 -10.44 -24.07 16.98
CA GLY A 183 -10.47 -25.07 15.93
C GLY A 183 -10.61 -24.52 14.51
N ILE A 184 -10.71 -23.20 14.33
CA ILE A 184 -10.76 -22.57 13.00
C ILE A 184 -9.34 -22.36 12.48
N ASP A 185 -9.15 -22.55 11.17
CA ASP A 185 -7.89 -22.26 10.50
C ASP A 185 -7.61 -20.75 10.51
N LEU A 186 -6.52 -20.35 11.15
CA LEU A 186 -6.08 -18.96 11.26
C LEU A 186 -4.92 -18.64 10.28
N SER A 187 -4.68 -19.48 9.29
CA SER A 187 -3.66 -19.25 8.27
C SER A 187 -3.81 -17.88 7.62
N GLY A 188 -2.71 -17.13 7.55
CA GLY A 188 -2.70 -15.77 6.98
C GLY A 188 -3.33 -14.68 7.85
N ILE A 189 -3.74 -14.99 9.09
CA ILE A 189 -4.10 -14.01 10.13
C ILE A 189 -2.84 -13.65 10.91
N GLY A 190 -2.50 -12.35 10.95
CA GLY A 190 -1.31 -11.86 11.64
C GLY A 190 -1.56 -11.44 13.09
N TRP A 191 -2.82 -11.22 13.47
CA TRP A 191 -3.16 -10.72 14.81
C TRP A 191 -4.53 -11.18 15.29
N VAL A 192 -4.60 -11.62 16.54
CA VAL A 192 -5.86 -12.00 17.21
C VAL A 192 -6.02 -11.20 18.50
N ILE A 193 -7.21 -10.62 18.68
CA ILE A 193 -7.58 -9.86 19.88
C ILE A 193 -8.73 -10.59 20.55
N ALA A 194 -8.62 -10.86 21.85
CA ALA A 194 -9.65 -11.58 22.61
C ALA A 194 -10.13 -10.77 23.82
N GLY A 195 -11.45 -10.79 24.07
CA GLY A 195 -12.00 -10.23 25.30
C GLY A 195 -13.50 -10.47 25.49
N GLY A 196 -13.93 -10.37 26.75
CA GLY A 196 -15.33 -10.50 27.15
C GLY A 196 -16.18 -9.24 26.95
N GLU A 197 -17.49 -9.38 27.11
CA GLU A 197 -18.45 -8.28 27.09
C GLU A 197 -18.28 -7.34 28.30
N SER A 198 -18.66 -6.08 28.11
CA SER A 198 -18.67 -5.04 29.15
C SER A 198 -20.10 -4.53 29.40
N GLY A 199 -20.40 -4.13 30.64
CA GLY A 199 -21.65 -3.46 30.99
C GLY A 199 -22.78 -4.39 31.44
N ALA A 200 -23.94 -3.82 31.73
CA ALA A 200 -25.08 -4.55 32.26
C ALA A 200 -25.59 -5.61 31.27
N GLY A 201 -25.84 -6.82 31.77
CA GLY A 201 -26.31 -7.94 30.94
C GLY A 201 -25.21 -8.64 30.13
N ALA A 202 -23.94 -8.33 30.38
CA ALA A 202 -22.80 -9.05 29.82
C ALA A 202 -22.93 -10.57 30.04
N ARG A 203 -22.60 -11.34 29.02
CA ARG A 203 -22.57 -12.80 29.08
C ARG A 203 -21.27 -13.29 29.72
N PRO A 204 -21.28 -14.52 30.29
CA PRO A 204 -20.06 -15.14 30.80
C PRO A 204 -18.96 -15.23 29.74
N PHE A 205 -17.78 -14.75 30.08
CA PHE A 205 -16.54 -14.95 29.33
C PHE A 205 -15.78 -16.13 29.94
N ASP A 206 -15.66 -17.22 29.19
CA ASP A 206 -14.96 -18.43 29.64
C ASP A 206 -13.46 -18.31 29.35
N LEU A 207 -12.65 -18.28 30.43
CA LEU A 207 -11.19 -18.23 30.32
C LEU A 207 -10.62 -19.42 29.56
N LYS A 208 -11.29 -20.58 29.60
CA LYS A 208 -10.88 -21.75 28.83
C LYS A 208 -10.94 -21.51 27.32
N ASN A 209 -11.98 -20.82 26.84
CA ASN A 209 -12.09 -20.48 25.41
C ASN A 209 -10.98 -19.51 24.98
N ALA A 210 -10.69 -18.52 25.82
CA ALA A 210 -9.59 -17.58 25.56
C ALA A 210 -8.21 -18.27 25.58
N TRP A 211 -8.02 -19.21 26.51
CA TRP A 211 -6.81 -20.02 26.61
C TRP A 211 -6.60 -20.88 25.37
N ASN A 212 -7.62 -21.62 24.93
CA ASN A 212 -7.54 -22.47 23.74
C ASN A 212 -7.21 -21.64 22.49
N LEU A 213 -7.80 -20.45 22.36
CA LEU A 213 -7.50 -19.53 21.27
C LEU A 213 -6.06 -19.00 21.34
N TYR A 214 -5.58 -18.65 22.54
CA TYR A 214 -4.17 -18.28 22.75
C TYR A 214 -3.22 -19.41 22.33
N GLU A 215 -3.46 -20.64 22.76
CA GLU A 215 -2.61 -21.78 22.37
C GLU A 215 -2.62 -22.02 20.85
N ALA A 216 -3.77 -21.82 20.19
CA ALA A 216 -3.85 -21.90 18.73
C ALA A 216 -3.03 -20.80 18.04
N CYS A 217 -2.99 -19.59 18.59
CA CYS A 217 -2.16 -18.50 18.10
C CYS A 217 -0.67 -18.76 18.34
N ASP A 218 -0.30 -19.23 19.54
CA ASP A 218 1.08 -19.50 19.94
C ASP A 218 1.71 -20.59 19.05
N ARG A 219 0.97 -21.67 18.76
CA ARG A 219 1.39 -22.73 17.81
C ARG A 219 1.61 -22.24 16.38
N GLN A 220 0.92 -21.18 15.97
CA GLN A 220 0.98 -20.61 14.62
C GLN A 220 1.83 -19.33 14.55
N HIS A 221 2.45 -18.93 15.67
CA HIS A 221 3.22 -17.68 15.81
C HIS A 221 2.40 -16.43 15.43
N ILE A 222 1.12 -16.41 15.77
CA ILE A 222 0.21 -15.28 15.55
C ILE A 222 0.27 -14.37 16.78
N ALA A 223 0.42 -13.06 16.57
CA ALA A 223 0.40 -12.10 17.66
C ALA A 223 -0.96 -12.16 18.39
N PHE A 224 -0.93 -12.24 19.72
CA PHE A 224 -2.13 -12.34 20.55
C PHE A 224 -2.26 -11.17 21.51
N TRP A 225 -3.44 -10.54 21.53
CA TRP A 225 -3.78 -9.45 22.44
C TRP A 225 -4.96 -9.81 23.34
N PHE A 226 -4.69 -10.04 24.61
CA PHE A 226 -5.71 -10.19 25.64
C PHE A 226 -6.17 -8.82 26.15
N LYS A 227 -7.37 -8.42 25.74
CA LYS A 227 -7.89 -7.09 26.03
C LYS A 227 -8.44 -6.98 27.45
N GLN A 228 -9.36 -7.88 27.82
CA GLN A 228 -10.12 -7.84 29.07
C GLN A 228 -10.82 -9.18 29.37
N ILE A 229 -11.06 -9.46 30.65
CA ILE A 229 -11.79 -10.65 31.13
C ILE A 229 -13.32 -10.53 31.03
N GLY A 230 -13.86 -9.33 30.77
CA GLY A 230 -15.30 -9.10 30.72
C GLY A 230 -15.95 -8.96 32.12
N GLU A 231 -17.20 -8.51 32.14
CA GLU A 231 -17.91 -8.17 33.39
C GLU A 231 -18.31 -9.41 34.21
N ILE A 232 -18.53 -10.53 33.51
CA ILE A 232 -18.81 -11.85 34.10
C ILE A 232 -17.76 -12.82 33.55
N THR A 233 -16.96 -13.41 34.42
CA THR A 233 -15.88 -14.33 34.05
C THR A 233 -16.13 -15.71 34.65
N VAL A 234 -15.89 -16.75 33.85
CA VAL A 234 -16.00 -18.16 34.28
C VAL A 234 -14.77 -18.96 33.84
N ASP A 235 -14.57 -20.10 34.47
CA ASP A 235 -13.63 -21.14 34.07
C ASP A 235 -14.40 -22.44 33.87
N GLY A 236 -14.89 -22.66 32.64
CA GLY A 236 -15.88 -23.69 32.36
C GLY A 236 -17.19 -23.48 33.14
N ALA A 237 -17.46 -24.36 34.10
CA ALA A 237 -18.68 -24.29 34.94
C ALA A 237 -18.51 -23.43 36.20
N GLU A 238 -17.29 -23.04 36.55
CA GLU A 238 -16.99 -22.31 37.77
C GLU A 238 -17.05 -20.79 37.55
N SER A 239 -17.75 -20.07 38.41
CA SER A 239 -17.77 -18.60 38.36
C SER A 239 -16.56 -18.04 39.09
N ILE A 240 -15.91 -17.05 38.49
CA ILE A 240 -14.84 -16.28 39.15
C ILE A 240 -15.46 -15.06 39.83
N GLU A 241 -14.92 -14.66 40.99
CA GLU A 241 -15.42 -13.51 41.74
C GLU A 241 -15.50 -12.25 40.86
N LYS A 242 -16.47 -11.38 41.17
CA LYS A 242 -16.71 -10.17 40.40
C LYS A 242 -15.49 -9.26 40.54
N VAL A 243 -14.82 -8.99 39.42
CA VAL A 243 -13.68 -8.08 39.35
C VAL A 243 -14.09 -6.63 39.55
N SER A 244 -13.21 -5.88 40.23
CA SER A 244 -13.34 -4.43 40.41
C SER A 244 -13.13 -3.63 39.12
N SER A 245 -12.41 -4.22 38.15
CA SER A 245 -12.09 -3.64 36.85
C SER A 245 -11.93 -4.73 35.80
N LEU A 246 -12.48 -4.52 34.61
CA LEU A 246 -12.35 -5.43 33.46
C LEU A 246 -10.90 -5.64 33.01
N HIS A 247 -10.00 -4.74 33.40
CA HIS A 247 -8.58 -4.79 33.10
C HIS A 247 -7.72 -5.23 34.30
N ASP A 248 -8.33 -5.55 35.44
CA ASP A 248 -7.65 -6.17 36.56
C ASP A 248 -7.45 -7.67 36.27
N LEU A 249 -6.26 -8.01 35.79
CA LEU A 249 -5.92 -9.36 35.36
C LEU A 249 -5.34 -10.21 36.49
N SER A 250 -5.26 -9.68 37.71
CA SER A 250 -4.69 -10.39 38.88
C SER A 250 -5.51 -11.61 39.29
N GLN A 251 -6.80 -11.63 38.97
CA GLN A 251 -7.73 -12.72 39.28
C GLN A 251 -7.73 -13.84 38.24
N VAL A 252 -7.03 -13.67 37.12
CA VAL A 252 -6.86 -14.75 36.14
C VAL A 252 -6.06 -15.88 36.81
N PRO A 253 -6.60 -17.11 36.90
CA PRO A 253 -5.89 -18.24 37.48
C PRO A 253 -4.50 -18.42 36.85
N SER A 254 -3.50 -18.77 37.68
CA SER A 254 -2.10 -18.88 37.23
C SER A 254 -1.90 -19.84 36.06
N LYS A 255 -2.75 -20.87 35.94
CA LYS A 255 -2.76 -21.79 34.78
C LYS A 255 -3.02 -21.10 33.43
N TYR A 256 -3.63 -19.91 33.44
CA TYR A 256 -3.89 -19.11 32.25
C TYR A 256 -2.96 -17.90 32.11
N ALA A 257 -1.97 -17.72 32.99
CA ALA A 257 -1.13 -16.52 33.03
C ALA A 257 -0.42 -16.24 31.69
N ALA A 258 -0.05 -17.28 30.93
CA ALA A 258 0.64 -17.13 29.66
C ALA A 258 -0.19 -16.45 28.56
N MET A 259 -1.53 -16.47 28.64
CA MET A 259 -2.40 -15.79 27.67
C MET A 259 -2.51 -14.29 27.93
N ILE A 260 -2.09 -13.81 29.10
CA ILE A 260 -2.11 -12.39 29.49
C ILE A 260 -0.98 -11.65 28.75
N ARG A 261 -1.02 -11.71 27.42
CA ARG A 261 -0.11 -11.03 26.50
C ARG A 261 -0.84 -9.89 25.81
N ARG A 262 -0.08 -8.85 25.54
CA ARG A 262 -0.52 -7.69 24.77
C ARG A 262 0.45 -7.50 23.62
N GLU A 263 0.55 -8.54 22.82
CA GLU A 263 1.42 -8.56 21.65
C GLU A 263 0.70 -7.89 20.47
N ARG A 264 1.44 -7.01 19.78
CA ARG A 264 1.00 -6.36 18.55
C ARG A 264 1.97 -6.75 17.45
N PRO A 265 1.50 -7.04 16.23
CA PRO A 265 2.39 -7.16 15.09
C PRO A 265 3.12 -5.85 14.86
N GLU A 266 4.31 -5.92 14.30
CA GLU A 266 5.02 -4.71 13.88
C GLU A 266 4.15 -3.96 12.86
N PRO A 267 3.84 -2.69 13.14
CA PRO A 267 3.05 -1.85 12.26
C PRO A 267 3.82 -1.60 10.97
N TYR A 268 3.07 -1.41 9.89
CA TYR A 268 3.65 -0.79 8.69
C TYR A 268 4.27 0.55 9.10
N ARG A 269 5.59 0.65 8.92
CA ARG A 269 6.28 1.92 8.94
C ARG A 269 6.40 2.31 7.49
N ALA A 270 5.83 3.46 7.14
CA ALA A 270 6.26 4.16 5.96
C ALA A 270 7.75 4.43 6.15
N SER A 271 8.60 3.51 5.69
CA SER A 271 10.00 3.82 5.54
C SER A 271 10.07 5.10 4.72
N VAL A 272 11.12 5.90 4.94
CA VAL A 272 11.62 6.76 3.88
C VAL A 272 12.08 5.81 2.76
N GLN A 273 11.12 5.20 2.08
CA GLN A 273 11.34 4.10 1.16
C GLN A 273 11.66 4.78 -0.16
N ALA A 274 12.89 4.56 -0.59
CA ALA A 274 13.36 4.86 -1.92
C ALA A 274 12.29 4.47 -2.95
N VAL A 275 12.07 5.39 -3.88
CA VAL A 275 11.23 5.24 -5.08
C VAL A 275 11.39 3.83 -5.67
N PRO A 276 10.31 3.04 -5.79
CA PRO A 276 10.39 1.74 -6.45
C PRO A 276 10.85 1.94 -7.89
N THR A 277 12.02 1.41 -8.22
CA THR A 277 12.51 1.31 -9.59
C THR A 277 11.63 0.29 -10.29
N VAL A 278 10.78 0.76 -11.23
CA VAL A 278 10.03 -0.13 -12.11
C VAL A 278 11.04 -0.85 -12.99
N LYS A 279 11.36 -2.10 -12.65
CA LYS A 279 12.02 -3.02 -13.59
C LYS A 279 11.09 -3.20 -14.77
N ALA A 280 11.53 -2.68 -15.91
CA ALA A 280 10.83 -2.83 -17.17
C ALA A 280 11.15 -4.22 -17.72
N ASP A 281 10.14 -5.08 -17.74
CA ASP A 281 10.00 -6.17 -18.72
C ASP A 281 8.49 -6.34 -18.97
N LEU A 282 7.98 -5.66 -20.00
CA LEU A 282 6.71 -6.00 -20.66
C LEU A 282 7.15 -6.65 -21.98
N PRO A 283 6.65 -7.85 -22.39
CA PRO A 283 5.24 -8.27 -22.28
C PRO A 283 4.95 -9.79 -22.11
N ALA A 284 3.84 -10.13 -21.43
CA ALA A 284 2.90 -11.15 -21.88
C ALA A 284 1.51 -10.83 -21.30
N LEU A 285 0.53 -10.77 -22.21
CA LEU A 285 -0.88 -10.49 -21.96
C LEU A 285 -1.50 -11.59 -21.09
N GLU A 286 -1.89 -11.27 -19.84
CA GLU A 286 -2.99 -11.96 -19.16
C GLU A 286 -3.93 -10.93 -18.54
N ALA A 287 -5.14 -10.88 -19.10
CA ALA A 287 -6.15 -9.83 -18.95
C ALA A 287 -6.93 -9.86 -17.62
N ALA A 288 -6.29 -10.14 -16.47
CA ALA A 288 -7.02 -10.41 -15.22
C ALA A 288 -6.65 -9.52 -14.02
N THR A 289 -5.77 -8.56 -14.17
CA THR A 289 -5.46 -7.58 -13.12
C THR A 289 -5.46 -6.19 -13.73
N TRP A 290 -5.47 -5.12 -12.95
CA TRP A 290 -5.45 -3.73 -13.44
C TRP A 290 -6.81 -3.16 -13.89
N MET A 291 -7.88 -3.42 -13.13
CA MET A 291 -9.09 -2.60 -13.17
C MET A 291 -9.10 -1.61 -12.01
N ASP A 292 -8.59 -0.41 -12.24
CA ASP A 292 -8.97 0.75 -11.43
C ASP A 292 -8.51 2.03 -12.14
N ALA A 293 -9.47 2.71 -12.77
CA ALA A 293 -9.91 4.03 -12.33
C ALA A 293 -10.45 4.87 -13.50
N THR A 294 -11.63 5.45 -13.27
CA THR A 294 -12.06 6.76 -13.78
C THR A 294 -13.33 7.16 -13.03
N GLU A 295 -13.21 8.10 -12.09
CA GLU A 295 -14.34 8.97 -11.72
C GLU A 295 -13.90 10.39 -12.01
N GLY A 296 -14.50 10.97 -13.05
CA GLY A 296 -14.18 12.29 -13.59
C GLY A 296 -14.48 12.46 -15.09
N THR A 297 -14.83 11.40 -15.80
CA THR A 297 -14.88 11.39 -17.27
C THR A 297 -16.28 11.36 -17.89
N ASP A 298 -17.38 11.32 -17.14
CA ASP A 298 -18.71 11.14 -17.75
C ASP A 298 -19.15 12.26 -18.69
N SER A 299 -18.68 13.49 -18.47
CA SER A 299 -18.94 14.63 -19.36
C SER A 299 -17.97 14.72 -20.56
N ALA A 300 -16.79 14.08 -20.48
CA ALA A 300 -15.79 14.08 -21.56
C ALA A 300 -15.85 12.79 -22.41
N LEU A 301 -16.41 11.71 -21.85
CA LEU A 301 -16.71 10.45 -22.54
C LEU A 301 -17.93 10.58 -23.47
N SER A 302 -18.86 11.48 -23.18
CA SER A 302 -20.05 11.68 -24.01
C SER A 302 -19.73 12.39 -25.35
N GLU A 303 -18.73 13.27 -25.38
CA GLU A 303 -18.21 13.89 -26.61
C GLU A 303 -17.26 12.97 -27.41
N TRP A 304 -16.95 11.78 -26.88
CA TRP A 304 -15.90 10.91 -27.39
C TRP A 304 -16.34 9.91 -28.47
N VAL A 305 -17.66 9.78 -28.70
CA VAL A 305 -18.24 8.83 -29.66
C VAL A 305 -17.81 9.11 -31.12
N ASP A 306 -17.25 10.30 -31.41
CA ASP A 306 -16.93 10.76 -32.76
C ASP A 306 -15.44 10.65 -33.18
N CYS A 307 -14.54 10.08 -32.35
CA CYS A 307 -13.15 9.89 -32.76
C CYS A 307 -12.99 8.71 -33.74
N GLN A 308 -12.30 8.93 -34.87
CA GLN A 308 -12.03 7.88 -35.86
C GLN A 308 -10.90 6.94 -35.39
N PHE A 309 -11.23 5.68 -35.12
CA PHE A 309 -10.26 4.63 -34.79
C PHE A 309 -9.86 3.84 -36.06
N PRO A 310 -8.60 3.38 -36.19
CA PRO A 310 -8.16 2.62 -37.36
C PRO A 310 -8.84 1.25 -37.49
N THR A 311 -9.12 0.59 -36.34
CA THR A 311 -9.82 -0.69 -36.24
C THR A 311 -10.57 -0.80 -34.90
N ASP A 312 -11.58 -1.67 -34.87
CA ASP A 312 -12.37 -1.93 -33.65
C ASP A 312 -11.54 -2.54 -32.51
N GLU A 313 -10.50 -3.31 -32.84
CA GLU A 313 -9.60 -3.90 -31.85
C GLU A 313 -8.72 -2.84 -31.16
N VAL A 314 -8.24 -1.83 -31.91
CA VAL A 314 -7.50 -0.70 -31.35
C VAL A 314 -8.42 0.14 -30.47
N LYS A 315 -9.68 0.36 -30.89
CA LYS A 315 -10.71 1.05 -30.10
C LYS A 315 -10.98 0.33 -28.77
N ALA A 316 -11.14 -1.00 -28.80
CA ALA A 316 -11.40 -1.80 -27.61
C ALA A 316 -10.20 -1.80 -26.64
N ARG A 317 -8.97 -1.92 -27.14
CA ARG A 317 -7.77 -1.87 -26.30
C ARG A 317 -7.55 -0.49 -25.67
N GLU A 318 -7.79 0.57 -26.43
CA GLU A 318 -7.64 1.93 -25.93
C GLU A 318 -8.72 2.31 -24.92
N LEU A 319 -9.96 1.88 -25.11
CA LEU A 319 -11.07 1.99 -24.14
C LEU A 319 -10.69 1.45 -22.76
N VAL A 320 -9.90 0.37 -22.71
CA VAL A 320 -9.45 -0.26 -21.47
C VAL A 320 -8.23 0.47 -20.89
N LEU A 321 -7.24 0.80 -21.72
CA LEU A 321 -5.96 1.33 -21.27
C LEU A 321 -5.99 2.83 -20.92
N ARG A 322 -6.84 3.62 -21.58
CA ARG A 322 -6.87 5.08 -21.39
C ARG A 322 -7.36 5.51 -20.01
N PRO A 323 -8.46 4.97 -19.45
CA PRO A 323 -8.86 5.23 -18.07
C PRO A 323 -7.73 4.92 -17.07
N GLN A 324 -7.08 3.77 -17.24
CA GLN A 324 -5.94 3.34 -16.43
C GLN A 324 -4.76 4.31 -16.52
N LEU A 325 -4.49 4.85 -17.71
CA LEU A 325 -3.41 5.80 -17.95
C LEU A 325 -3.73 7.21 -17.42
N LEU A 326 -4.97 7.68 -17.59
CA LEU A 326 -5.47 8.91 -16.99
C LEU A 326 -5.38 8.85 -15.47
N ALA A 327 -5.75 7.71 -14.90
CA ALA A 327 -5.62 7.45 -13.48
C ALA A 327 -4.17 7.38 -13.02
N ALA A 328 -3.28 6.73 -13.77
CA ALA A 328 -1.86 6.72 -13.47
C ALA A 328 -1.29 8.15 -13.44
N VAL A 329 -1.51 8.96 -14.49
CA VAL A 329 -1.00 10.34 -14.53
C VAL A 329 -1.60 11.20 -13.42
N THR A 330 -2.89 11.04 -13.12
CA THR A 330 -3.62 11.83 -12.10
C THR A 330 -3.27 11.43 -10.66
N ALA A 331 -3.12 10.14 -10.39
CA ALA A 331 -2.81 9.62 -9.06
C ALA A 331 -1.36 9.90 -8.65
N LEU A 332 -0.48 10.15 -9.62
CA LEU A 332 0.95 10.12 -9.39
C LEU A 332 1.59 11.47 -9.08
N LYS A 333 0.97 12.64 -9.35
CA LYS A 333 1.62 13.98 -9.23
C LYS A 333 3.13 13.91 -9.54
N ARG A 334 3.46 13.24 -10.65
CA ARG A 334 4.80 12.69 -10.89
C ARG A 334 5.71 13.68 -11.60
N SER A 335 6.99 13.34 -11.56
CA SER A 335 8.06 13.94 -12.33
C SER A 335 7.66 14.13 -13.82
N ARG A 336 8.16 15.19 -14.43
CA ARG A 336 8.11 15.43 -15.87
C ARG A 336 8.70 14.27 -16.66
N PHE A 337 9.70 13.57 -16.12
CA PHE A 337 10.30 12.37 -16.74
C PHE A 337 9.28 11.24 -16.91
N ASP A 338 8.55 10.88 -15.85
CA ASP A 338 7.57 9.80 -15.90
C ASP A 338 6.37 10.17 -16.79
N THR A 339 5.98 11.43 -16.75
CA THR A 339 4.92 11.95 -17.64
C THR A 339 5.34 11.80 -19.10
N GLY A 340 6.57 12.18 -19.46
CA GLY A 340 7.06 12.03 -20.83
C GLY A 340 7.26 10.59 -21.27
N ARG A 341 7.67 9.69 -20.36
CA ARG A 341 7.70 8.24 -20.62
C ARG A 341 6.32 7.73 -21.02
N LEU A 342 5.29 8.06 -20.24
CA LEU A 342 3.91 7.63 -20.48
C LEU A 342 3.37 8.19 -21.80
N LEU A 343 3.57 9.49 -22.06
CA LEU A 343 3.13 10.11 -23.30
C LEU A 343 3.82 9.50 -24.52
N THR A 344 5.11 9.16 -24.41
CA THR A 344 5.87 8.52 -25.49
C THR A 344 5.33 7.14 -25.83
N GLU A 345 5.14 6.28 -24.84
CA GLU A 345 4.64 4.92 -25.06
C GLU A 345 3.19 4.92 -25.56
N TYR A 346 2.33 5.78 -25.00
CA TYR A 346 0.97 5.93 -25.48
C TYR A 346 0.92 6.36 -26.94
N ARG A 347 1.72 7.36 -27.32
CA ARG A 347 1.76 7.88 -28.69
C ARG A 347 2.22 6.83 -29.70
N LYS A 348 3.13 5.93 -29.31
CA LYS A 348 3.58 4.80 -30.16
C LYS A 348 2.42 3.83 -30.44
N LEU A 349 1.64 3.52 -29.41
CA LEU A 349 0.56 2.52 -29.48
C LEU A 349 -0.74 3.10 -30.08
N PHE A 350 -1.04 4.37 -29.82
CA PHE A 350 -2.34 5.01 -30.09
C PHE A 350 -2.16 6.39 -30.75
N LYS A 351 -1.42 6.43 -31.86
CA LYS A 351 -1.07 7.69 -32.55
C LYS A 351 -2.28 8.52 -32.97
N GLY A 352 -3.38 7.89 -33.40
CA GLY A 352 -4.57 8.55 -33.93
C GLY A 352 -5.40 9.31 -32.88
N THR A 353 -5.14 9.07 -31.60
CA THR A 353 -6.01 9.46 -30.50
C THR A 353 -5.24 10.15 -29.36
N PHE A 354 -3.94 10.40 -29.58
CA PHE A 354 -3.01 11.05 -28.65
C PHE A 354 -3.47 12.44 -28.21
N ASP A 355 -4.04 13.24 -29.12
CA ASP A 355 -4.57 14.57 -28.77
C ASP A 355 -5.74 14.49 -27.79
N GLY A 356 -6.58 13.47 -27.92
CA GLY A 356 -7.68 13.20 -26.99
C GLY A 356 -7.16 12.89 -25.58
N LEU A 357 -6.07 12.13 -25.46
CA LEU A 357 -5.40 11.89 -24.17
C LEU A 357 -4.86 13.19 -23.58
N LEU A 358 -4.16 14.02 -24.37
CA LEU A 358 -3.60 15.29 -23.88
C LEU A 358 -4.70 16.23 -23.36
N ASN A 359 -5.82 16.34 -24.09
CA ASN A 359 -6.97 17.11 -23.65
C ASN A 359 -7.56 16.58 -22.34
N ALA A 360 -7.72 15.26 -22.21
CA ALA A 360 -8.22 14.63 -20.99
C ALA A 360 -7.28 14.83 -19.78
N LEU A 361 -5.97 14.96 -20.02
CA LEU A 361 -4.97 15.30 -19.00
C LEU A 361 -4.89 16.81 -18.70
N GLY A 362 -5.62 17.66 -19.43
CA GLY A 362 -5.50 19.12 -19.33
C GLY A 362 -4.15 19.66 -19.84
N ILE A 363 -3.43 18.88 -20.66
CA ILE A 363 -2.13 19.24 -21.22
C ILE A 363 -2.34 19.82 -22.62
N LYS A 364 -1.88 21.05 -22.87
CA LYS A 364 -1.88 21.62 -24.22
C LYS A 364 -1.02 20.77 -25.15
N ARG A 365 -1.48 20.55 -26.39
CA ARG A 365 -0.76 19.76 -27.41
C ARG A 365 0.75 20.02 -27.42
N ARG A 366 1.14 21.29 -27.61
CA ARG A 366 2.56 21.70 -27.65
C ARG A 366 3.31 21.28 -26.38
N THR A 367 2.73 21.52 -25.21
CA THR A 367 3.30 21.11 -23.92
C THR A 367 3.47 19.60 -23.82
N GLY A 368 2.55 18.81 -24.37
CA GLY A 368 2.69 17.34 -24.41
C GLY A 368 3.87 16.88 -25.26
N PHE A 369 4.09 17.51 -26.42
CA PHE A 369 5.28 17.25 -27.25
C PHE A 369 6.57 17.71 -26.57
N ASP A 370 6.55 18.90 -25.95
CA ASP A 370 7.70 19.41 -25.19
C ASP A 370 8.09 18.44 -24.05
N ILE A 371 7.11 17.84 -23.36
CA ILE A 371 7.35 16.85 -22.30
C ILE A 371 7.97 15.56 -22.86
N ILE A 372 7.54 15.11 -24.04
CA ILE A 372 8.13 13.94 -24.72
C ILE A 372 9.60 14.21 -25.08
N GLU A 373 9.89 15.39 -25.64
CA GLU A 373 11.25 15.79 -26.00
C GLU A 373 12.15 15.88 -24.77
N ASP A 374 11.65 16.51 -23.70
CA ASP A 374 12.32 16.61 -22.42
C ASP A 374 12.63 15.22 -21.81
N TYR A 375 11.68 14.28 -21.93
CA TYR A 375 11.90 12.90 -21.53
C TYR A 375 12.97 12.20 -22.37
N GLU A 376 12.93 12.30 -23.70
CA GLU A 376 13.94 11.65 -24.55
C GLU A 376 15.35 12.22 -24.30
N ARG A 377 15.47 13.52 -24.04
CA ARG A 377 16.73 14.15 -23.59
C ARG A 377 17.21 13.53 -22.27
N ALA A 378 16.35 13.51 -21.25
CA ALA A 378 16.69 12.95 -19.95
C ALA A 378 16.96 11.44 -20.02
N LYS A 379 16.28 10.72 -20.91
CA LYS A 379 16.45 9.28 -21.15
C LYS A 379 17.81 8.95 -21.76
N ALA A 380 18.46 9.89 -22.43
CA ALA A 380 19.83 9.72 -22.91
C ALA A 380 20.87 9.68 -21.77
N VAL A 381 20.50 10.07 -20.55
CA VAL A 381 21.35 9.92 -19.36
C VAL A 381 21.27 8.48 -18.85
N ALA A 382 22.42 7.90 -18.53
CA ALA A 382 22.53 6.54 -17.99
C ALA A 382 21.64 6.34 -16.75
N GLU A 383 20.95 5.19 -16.67
CA GLU A 383 19.98 4.89 -15.61
C GLU A 383 20.51 5.14 -14.19
N PRO A 384 21.74 4.71 -13.82
CA PRO A 384 22.27 4.91 -12.47
C PRO A 384 22.38 6.38 -12.08
N LEU A 385 22.68 7.25 -13.04
CA LEU A 385 22.79 8.69 -12.85
C LEU A 385 21.41 9.35 -12.76
N ARG A 386 20.43 8.89 -13.54
CA ARG A 386 19.03 9.30 -13.37
C ARG A 386 18.51 8.91 -11.99
N ALA A 387 18.83 7.70 -11.53
CA ALA A 387 18.48 7.24 -10.19
C ALA A 387 19.16 8.08 -9.09
N ALA A 388 20.43 8.44 -9.27
CA ALA A 388 21.16 9.33 -8.36
C ALA A 388 20.58 10.76 -8.32
N ALA A 389 20.23 11.33 -9.48
CA ALA A 389 19.56 12.62 -9.59
C ALA A 389 18.20 12.60 -8.89
N SER A 390 17.40 11.55 -9.13
CA SER A 390 16.09 11.36 -8.49
C SER A 390 16.18 11.29 -6.97
N ARG A 391 17.18 10.57 -6.41
CA ARG A 391 17.43 10.54 -4.95
C ARG A 391 17.73 11.91 -4.35
N LYS A 392 18.19 12.87 -5.15
CA LYS A 392 18.46 14.25 -4.77
C LYS A 392 17.29 15.20 -5.07
N GLY A 393 16.15 14.68 -5.51
CA GLY A 393 14.98 15.49 -5.89
C GLY A 393 15.13 16.22 -7.23
N ILE A 394 16.10 15.81 -8.06
CA ILE A 394 16.32 16.38 -9.38
C ILE A 394 15.59 15.52 -10.42
N ASP A 395 14.69 16.16 -11.16
CA ASP A 395 14.05 15.58 -12.33
C ASP A 395 14.71 16.10 -13.60
N LEU A 396 15.60 15.30 -14.20
CA LEU A 396 16.38 15.68 -15.39
C LEU A 396 15.53 16.01 -16.63
N ALA A 397 14.23 15.69 -16.63
CA ALA A 397 13.32 16.14 -17.69
C ALA A 397 12.82 17.57 -17.47
N GLU A 398 12.91 18.14 -16.26
CA GLU A 398 12.59 19.55 -16.04
C GLU A 398 13.56 20.46 -16.79
N ARG A 399 13.02 21.47 -17.49
CA ARG A 399 13.81 22.40 -18.31
C ARG A 399 14.94 23.11 -17.55
N LYS A 400 14.76 23.38 -16.25
CA LYS A 400 15.81 24.00 -15.42
C LYS A 400 17.06 23.11 -15.25
N TYR A 401 16.95 21.81 -15.55
CA TYR A 401 18.06 20.85 -15.50
C TYR A 401 18.50 20.38 -16.91
N GLU A 402 18.09 21.10 -17.96
CA GLU A 402 18.43 20.74 -19.35
C GLU A 402 19.94 20.65 -19.58
N ASP A 403 20.70 21.66 -19.16
CA ASP A 403 22.16 21.67 -19.32
C ASP A 403 22.83 20.52 -18.56
N LEU A 404 22.36 20.23 -17.35
CA LEU A 404 22.83 19.10 -16.53
C LEU A 404 22.54 17.76 -17.22
N ALA A 405 21.32 17.58 -17.75
CA ALA A 405 20.96 16.37 -18.48
C ALA A 405 21.83 16.19 -19.73
N LEU A 406 22.09 17.26 -20.49
CA LEU A 406 22.98 17.22 -21.65
C LEU A 406 24.43 16.92 -21.28
N GLN A 407 24.93 17.47 -20.17
CA GLN A 407 26.27 17.20 -19.67
C GLN A 407 26.43 15.73 -19.26
N LEU A 408 25.48 15.19 -18.48
CA LEU A 408 25.49 13.80 -18.03
C LEU A 408 25.26 12.80 -19.18
N ALA A 409 24.47 13.17 -20.19
CA ALA A 409 24.32 12.36 -21.39
C ALA A 409 25.61 12.36 -22.23
N LYS A 410 26.31 13.49 -22.32
CA LYS A 410 27.60 13.61 -23.02
C LYS A 410 28.73 12.86 -22.33
N SER A 411 28.78 12.84 -20.99
CA SER A 411 29.79 12.07 -20.25
C SER A 411 29.66 10.56 -20.47
N ALA A 412 28.47 10.08 -20.86
CA ALA A 412 28.25 8.71 -21.31
C ALA A 412 28.54 8.51 -22.82
N LYS A 413 28.24 9.51 -23.67
CA LYS A 413 28.39 9.44 -25.15
C LYS A 413 29.78 9.78 -25.70
N SER A 414 30.65 10.46 -24.95
CA SER A 414 32.02 10.77 -25.43
C SER A 414 32.93 9.54 -25.52
N ALA A 415 32.38 8.32 -25.45
CA ALA A 415 33.12 7.08 -25.39
C ALA A 415 33.07 6.21 -26.67
N LEU A 416 32.40 6.66 -27.76
CA LEU A 416 32.38 6.16 -29.17
C LEU A 416 30.94 5.92 -29.69
N SER A 417 30.77 5.96 -31.02
CA SER A 417 29.52 5.55 -31.70
C SER A 417 29.28 4.04 -31.62
N ASP A 418 28.05 3.56 -31.84
CA ASP A 418 27.71 2.12 -31.73
C ASP A 418 28.61 1.23 -32.61
N ASP A 419 28.93 1.66 -33.83
CA ASP A 419 29.83 0.95 -34.75
C ASP A 419 31.29 0.93 -34.26
N GLU A 420 31.72 1.99 -33.58
CA GLU A 420 33.07 2.09 -33.01
C GLU A 420 33.21 1.33 -31.69
N ALA A 421 32.11 1.18 -30.93
CA ALA A 421 32.05 0.43 -29.68
C ALA A 421 32.24 -1.08 -29.91
N ASP A 422 31.65 -1.62 -30.97
CA ASP A 422 31.82 -3.03 -31.35
C ASP A 422 33.26 -3.31 -31.86
N VAL A 423 33.85 -2.36 -32.60
CA VAL A 423 35.25 -2.47 -33.07
C VAL A 423 36.26 -2.38 -31.92
N GLU A 424 36.09 -1.44 -30.97
CA GLU A 424 36.94 -1.38 -29.77
C GLU A 424 36.73 -2.61 -28.87
N PHE A 425 35.50 -3.12 -28.79
CA PHE A 425 35.20 -4.33 -28.04
C PHE A 425 35.91 -5.56 -28.64
N GLU A 426 35.86 -5.78 -29.95
CA GLU A 426 36.57 -6.90 -30.59
C GLU A 426 38.10 -6.78 -30.41
N ALA A 427 38.65 -5.58 -30.56
CA ALA A 427 40.08 -5.34 -30.36
C ALA A 427 40.53 -5.66 -28.92
N VAL A 428 39.72 -5.29 -27.92
CA VAL A 428 39.98 -5.58 -26.50
C VAL A 428 39.71 -7.05 -26.18
N ALA A 429 38.68 -7.66 -26.75
CA ALA A 429 38.35 -9.07 -26.53
C ALA A 429 39.46 -9.99 -27.03
N GLU A 430 40.08 -9.68 -28.17
CA GLU A 430 41.29 -10.37 -28.65
C GLU A 430 42.50 -10.13 -27.73
N GLU A 431 42.67 -8.91 -27.20
CA GLU A 431 43.71 -8.59 -26.22
C GLU A 431 43.56 -9.41 -24.92
N VAL A 432 42.31 -9.63 -24.45
CA VAL A 432 41.95 -10.39 -23.23
C VAL A 432 41.95 -11.91 -23.43
N LYS A 433 41.56 -12.42 -24.61
CA LYS A 433 41.63 -13.86 -24.96
C LYS A 433 43.04 -14.40 -24.96
N SER A 434 44.03 -13.55 -25.27
CA SER A 434 45.42 -13.90 -25.02
C SER A 434 45.65 -13.93 -23.50
N GLU A 435 45.71 -15.12 -22.90
CA GLU A 435 45.89 -15.32 -21.44
C GLU A 435 47.09 -14.55 -20.83
N ARG A 436 47.97 -14.01 -21.67
CA ARG A 436 49.11 -13.16 -21.34
C ARG A 436 48.77 -11.74 -20.84
N LEU A 437 47.54 -11.26 -20.97
CA LEU A 437 47.21 -9.84 -20.79
C LEU A 437 46.17 -9.51 -19.69
N LYS A 438 45.64 -10.50 -18.95
CA LYS A 438 44.74 -10.24 -17.80
C LYS A 438 45.33 -9.27 -16.76
N SER A 439 46.65 -9.22 -16.63
CA SER A 439 47.36 -8.30 -15.73
C SER A 439 47.81 -6.97 -16.36
N LYS A 440 47.48 -6.73 -17.63
CA LYS A 440 48.03 -5.64 -18.45
C LYS A 440 46.99 -4.74 -19.11
N LEU A 441 45.69 -4.95 -18.85
CA LEU A 441 44.67 -4.05 -19.37
C LEU A 441 44.90 -2.65 -18.78
N ASP A 442 45.22 -1.68 -19.64
CA ASP A 442 45.46 -0.29 -19.25
C ASP A 442 44.23 0.24 -18.49
N LYS A 443 44.46 0.88 -17.34
CA LYS A 443 43.41 1.49 -16.50
C LYS A 443 42.51 2.41 -17.34
N GLY A 444 43.06 3.17 -18.29
CA GLY A 444 42.29 4.03 -19.17
C GLY A 444 41.35 3.25 -20.10
N LYS A 445 41.81 2.12 -20.66
CA LYS A 445 40.98 1.23 -21.49
C LYS A 445 39.89 0.55 -20.67
N ALA A 446 40.21 0.10 -19.44
CA ALA A 446 39.25 -0.51 -18.52
C ALA A 446 38.13 0.47 -18.12
N ASP A 447 38.49 1.71 -17.79
CA ASP A 447 37.53 2.75 -17.43
C ASP A 447 36.63 3.11 -18.64
N LYS A 448 37.18 3.11 -19.86
CA LYS A 448 36.42 3.34 -21.10
C LYS A 448 35.43 2.21 -21.40
N LEU A 449 35.79 0.95 -21.20
CA LEU A 449 34.89 -0.21 -21.39
C LEU A 449 33.72 -0.20 -20.40
N VAL A 450 33.98 0.18 -19.14
CA VAL A 450 32.91 0.38 -18.16
C VAL A 450 31.97 1.49 -18.63
N GLN A 451 32.49 2.62 -19.11
CA GLN A 451 31.67 3.70 -19.64
C GLN A 451 30.84 3.28 -20.85
N ILE A 452 31.41 2.53 -21.80
CA ILE A 452 30.69 2.03 -22.99
C ILE A 452 29.59 1.05 -22.58
N SER A 453 29.83 0.14 -21.62
CA SER A 453 28.78 -0.77 -21.12
C SER A 453 27.58 -0.04 -20.49
N LEU A 454 27.77 1.22 -20.06
CA LEU A 454 26.77 2.02 -19.35
C LEU A 454 26.05 3.03 -20.25
N SER A 455 26.46 3.18 -21.52
CA SER A 455 25.87 4.13 -22.47
C SER A 455 24.45 3.72 -22.92
N GLY A 456 23.99 2.51 -22.56
CA GLY A 456 22.59 2.11 -22.66
C GLY A 456 22.10 1.82 -24.08
N GLY A 457 23.01 1.52 -25.01
CA GLY A 457 22.67 1.02 -26.34
C GLY A 457 21.91 -0.32 -26.30
N ALA A 458 21.36 -0.75 -27.44
CA ALA A 458 20.52 -1.95 -27.53
C ALA A 458 21.20 -3.24 -26.99
N ASN A 459 22.54 -3.26 -26.96
CA ASN A 459 23.36 -4.38 -26.52
C ASN A 459 24.03 -4.16 -25.15
N ALA A 460 23.62 -3.15 -24.37
CA ALA A 460 24.31 -2.75 -23.13
C ALA A 460 24.46 -3.90 -22.11
N THR A 461 23.43 -4.73 -21.96
CA THR A 461 23.45 -5.89 -21.04
C THR A 461 24.45 -6.95 -21.50
N GLU A 462 24.48 -7.25 -22.80
CA GLU A 462 25.43 -8.20 -23.38
C GLU A 462 26.87 -7.69 -23.26
N LEU A 463 27.06 -6.38 -23.47
CA LEU A 463 28.36 -5.74 -23.33
C LEU A 463 28.83 -5.72 -21.87
N GLU A 464 27.93 -5.47 -20.92
CA GLU A 464 28.22 -5.53 -19.48
C GLU A 464 28.66 -6.93 -19.04
N GLU A 465 27.97 -7.99 -19.48
CA GLU A 465 28.37 -9.37 -19.19
C GLU A 465 29.75 -9.71 -19.77
N LYS A 466 30.00 -9.29 -21.02
CA LYS A 466 31.30 -9.49 -21.68
C LYS A 466 32.42 -8.73 -20.94
N VAL A 467 32.18 -7.50 -20.51
CA VAL A 467 33.16 -6.69 -19.74
C VAL A 467 33.40 -7.26 -18.35
N LYS A 468 32.35 -7.74 -17.65
CA LYS A 468 32.48 -8.44 -16.36
C LYS A 468 33.31 -9.72 -16.49
N SER A 469 33.10 -10.48 -17.56
CA SER A 469 33.89 -11.67 -17.85
C SER A 469 35.35 -11.35 -18.15
N ALA A 470 35.63 -10.19 -18.77
CA ALA A 470 36.99 -9.76 -19.11
C ALA A 470 37.78 -9.17 -17.93
N LEU A 471 37.14 -8.29 -17.14
CA LEU A 471 37.78 -7.58 -16.01
C LEU A 471 37.76 -8.36 -14.69
N GLY A 472 36.83 -9.31 -14.55
CA GLY A 472 36.42 -9.85 -13.26
C GLY A 472 35.41 -8.94 -12.56
N ALA A 473 34.40 -9.55 -11.94
CA ALA A 473 33.26 -8.84 -11.36
C ALA A 473 33.65 -7.79 -10.30
N ASP A 474 34.66 -8.09 -9.48
CA ASP A 474 35.10 -7.19 -8.41
C ASP A 474 35.84 -5.95 -8.93
N VAL A 475 36.64 -6.11 -9.99
CA VAL A 475 37.36 -5.00 -10.64
C VAL A 475 36.38 -4.12 -11.39
N PHE A 476 35.47 -4.71 -12.15
CA PHE A 476 34.37 -3.99 -12.80
C PHE A 476 33.58 -3.17 -11.77
N ARG A 477 33.18 -3.79 -10.65
CA ARG A 477 32.43 -3.14 -9.58
C ARG A 477 33.20 -1.97 -8.95
N ALA A 478 34.51 -2.13 -8.68
CA ALA A 478 35.32 -1.07 -8.11
C ALA A 478 35.47 0.14 -9.05
N ARG A 479 35.65 -0.10 -10.35
CA ARG A 479 35.74 0.97 -11.37
C ARG A 479 34.40 1.65 -11.60
N TYR A 480 33.32 0.87 -11.65
CA TYR A 480 31.95 1.38 -11.73
C TYR A 480 31.62 2.33 -10.57
N ILE A 481 31.95 1.94 -9.34
CA ILE A 481 31.76 2.78 -8.14
C ILE A 481 32.59 4.07 -8.22
N ALA A 482 33.83 4.00 -8.72
CA ALA A 482 34.69 5.19 -8.86
C ALA A 482 34.14 6.18 -9.89
N TRP A 483 33.64 5.68 -11.03
CA TRP A 483 32.99 6.50 -12.05
C TRP A 483 31.70 7.15 -11.52
N LEU A 484 30.83 6.38 -10.85
CA LEU A 484 29.62 6.92 -10.22
C LEU A 484 29.94 8.07 -9.26
N LYS A 485 30.97 7.94 -8.42
CA LYS A 485 31.40 9.00 -7.50
C LYS A 485 31.82 10.29 -8.21
N THR A 486 32.49 10.20 -9.37
CA THR A 486 32.83 11.40 -10.15
C THR A 486 31.62 12.10 -10.75
N GLN A 487 30.58 11.36 -11.15
CA GLN A 487 29.35 11.94 -11.67
C GLN A 487 28.42 12.45 -10.55
N GLU A 488 28.43 11.80 -9.38
CA GLU A 488 27.70 12.28 -8.19
C GLU A 488 28.24 13.62 -7.67
N ALA A 489 29.53 13.91 -7.86
CA ALA A 489 30.10 15.22 -7.57
C ALA A 489 29.50 16.31 -8.47
N ALA A 490 29.37 16.05 -9.78
CA ALA A 490 28.70 16.96 -10.71
C ALA A 490 27.21 17.16 -10.39
N LEU A 491 26.52 16.10 -9.93
CA LEU A 491 25.13 16.20 -9.43
C LEU A 491 25.01 16.99 -8.13
N ALA A 492 26.04 17.03 -7.29
CA ALA A 492 26.04 17.78 -6.03
C ALA A 492 26.33 19.27 -6.22
N GLU A 493 27.05 19.65 -7.28
CA GLU A 493 27.33 21.05 -7.63
C GLU A 493 26.11 21.72 -8.30
N ALA A 494 25.26 20.94 -8.97
CA ALA A 494 24.06 21.42 -9.64
C ALA A 494 22.79 21.43 -8.77
N ALA A 495 22.83 20.79 -7.58
CA ALA A 495 21.76 20.77 -6.58
C ALA A 495 21.88 21.97 -5.63
#